data_AF-A0A7U9S5G3-F1
#
_entry.id   AF-A0A7U9S5G3-F1
#
_cell.length_a   1.000
_cell.length_b   1.000
_cell.length_c   1.000
_cell.angle_alpha   90.00
_cell.angle_beta   90.00
_cell.angle_gamma   90.00
#
_symmetry.space_group_name_H-M   'P 1'
#
loop_
_entity.id
_entity.type
_entity.pdbx_description
1 polymer ?
#
loop_
_entity_poly.entity_id
_entity_poly.type
_entity_poly.pdbx_seq_one_letter_code
_entity_poly.pdbx_strand_id
1 'polypeptide(L)'
;MVQRIMYAIYPESEYTVQKFMDRLKIAGIYTNRIKSSDKYDYFESSWDDKEIPLLSVQKGNCRNAGAKLKQLRYNGKAVPCGSVYLAKSQKKLSNAQIGELFGVSESTISRRIKRHLEDGDFHEKSKVIF
;
A
#
# COMPACT_ATOMS: atom_id res chain seq x y z
N MET A 1 -0.51 8.73 -23.65
CA MET A 1 0.67 8.22 -24.37
C MET A 1 0.85 6.81 -23.85
N VAL A 2 0.92 5.80 -24.71
CA VAL A 2 1.03 4.42 -24.21
C VAL A 2 2.45 4.18 -23.71
N GLN A 3 2.57 3.97 -22.40
CA GLN A 3 3.82 3.62 -21.74
C GLN A 3 3.93 2.10 -21.63
N ARG A 4 5.16 1.58 -21.69
CA ARG A 4 5.46 0.14 -21.57
C ARG A 4 6.69 -0.09 -20.72
N ILE A 5 6.67 -1.16 -19.93
CA ILE A 5 7.81 -1.61 -19.15
C ILE A 5 7.90 -3.13 -19.18
N MET A 6 9.13 -3.64 -19.30
CA MET A 6 9.43 -5.05 -19.19
C MET A 6 10.19 -5.29 -17.89
N TYR A 7 9.82 -6.34 -17.16
CA TYR A 7 10.49 -6.71 -15.92
C TYR A 7 10.40 -8.21 -15.65
N ALA A 8 11.28 -8.68 -14.78
CA ALA A 8 11.28 -10.05 -14.28
C ALA A 8 10.94 -10.04 -12.79
N ILE A 9 10.16 -11.02 -12.34
CA ILE A 9 9.91 -11.26 -10.92
C ILE A 9 10.40 -12.66 -10.56
N TYR A 10 10.80 -12.84 -9.31
CA TYR A 10 11.06 -14.15 -8.71
C TYR A 10 9.83 -14.54 -7.88
N PRO A 11 8.86 -15.28 -8.45
CA PRO A 11 7.62 -15.56 -7.75
C PRO A 11 7.81 -16.68 -6.72
N GLU A 12 7.38 -16.44 -5.48
CA GLU A 12 7.30 -17.49 -4.46
C GLU A 12 6.12 -18.45 -4.71
N SER A 13 5.06 -17.98 -5.39
CA SER A 13 3.90 -18.78 -5.80
C SER A 13 3.10 -18.10 -6.91
N GLU A 14 2.34 -18.89 -7.69
CA GLU A 14 1.40 -18.38 -8.70
C GLU A 14 0.30 -17.50 -8.10
N TYR A 15 -0.14 -17.78 -6.87
CA TYR A 15 -1.09 -16.94 -6.16
C TYR A 15 -0.56 -15.50 -5.95
N THR A 16 0.72 -15.36 -5.60
CA THR A 16 1.37 -14.06 -5.44
C THR A 16 1.44 -13.30 -6.77
N VAL A 17 1.71 -14.01 -7.87
CA VAL A 17 1.73 -13.42 -9.22
C VAL A 17 0.36 -12.92 -9.63
N GLN A 18 -0.68 -13.73 -9.45
CA GLN A 18 -2.04 -13.34 -9.81
C GLN A 18 -2.50 -12.12 -9.00
N LYS A 19 -2.23 -12.10 -7.69
CA LYS A 19 -2.54 -10.95 -6.83
C LYS A 19 -1.81 -9.68 -7.28
N PHE A 20 -0.57 -9.80 -7.73
CA PHE A 20 0.20 -8.68 -8.27
C PHE A 20 -0.40 -8.17 -9.60
N MET A 21 -0.77 -9.07 -10.52
CA MET A 21 -1.45 -8.68 -11.76
C MET A 21 -2.79 -8.02 -11.52
N ASP A 22 -3.59 -8.54 -10.59
CA ASP A 22 -4.91 -7.97 -10.26
C ASP A 22 -4.76 -6.53 -9.73
N ARG A 23 -3.73 -6.26 -8.93
CA ARG A 23 -3.41 -4.92 -8.45
C ARG A 23 -3.03 -3.96 -9.58
N LEU A 24 -2.18 -4.41 -10.50
CA LEU A 24 -1.81 -3.61 -11.68
C LEU A 24 -3.04 -3.30 -12.54
N LYS A 25 -3.91 -4.30 -12.75
CA LYS A 25 -5.16 -4.14 -13.49
C LYS A 25 -6.10 -3.12 -12.84
N ILE A 26 -6.22 -3.11 -11.50
CA ILE A 26 -6.99 -2.10 -10.76
C ILE A 26 -6.42 -0.69 -10.99
N ALA A 27 -5.09 -0.58 -11.10
CA ALA A 27 -4.40 0.66 -11.41
C ALA A 27 -4.44 1.04 -12.91
N GLY A 28 -5.17 0.30 -13.75
CA GLY A 28 -5.25 0.56 -15.20
C GLY A 28 -4.01 0.11 -15.98
N ILE A 29 -3.17 -0.73 -15.36
CA ILE A 29 -1.95 -1.26 -15.96
C ILE A 29 -2.23 -2.69 -16.42
N TYR A 30 -2.22 -2.89 -17.73
CA TYR A 30 -2.39 -4.21 -18.36
C TYR A 30 -1.07 -4.95 -18.36
N THR A 31 -1.05 -6.15 -17.80
CA THR A 31 0.17 -6.94 -17.61
C THR A 31 0.03 -8.31 -18.25
N ASN A 32 1.01 -8.68 -19.07
CA ASN A 32 1.06 -9.95 -19.77
C ASN A 32 2.32 -10.71 -19.41
N ARG A 33 2.18 -12.01 -19.11
CA ARG A 33 3.33 -12.93 -18.98
C ARG A 33 3.88 -13.22 -20.36
N ILE A 34 5.16 -12.91 -20.59
CA ILE A 34 5.83 -13.11 -21.87
C ILE A 34 6.54 -14.46 -21.90
N LYS A 35 7.22 -14.80 -20.80
CA LYS A 35 8.03 -16.01 -20.68
C LYS A 35 8.18 -16.39 -19.22
N SER A 36 8.34 -17.69 -18.97
CA SER A 36 8.78 -18.23 -17.68
C SER A 36 10.09 -18.98 -17.84
N SER A 37 10.90 -18.95 -16.80
CA SER A 37 12.12 -19.74 -16.62
C SER A 37 12.11 -20.33 -15.21
N ASP A 38 12.98 -21.30 -14.93
CA ASP A 38 13.04 -21.99 -13.63
C ASP A 38 13.16 -21.06 -12.41
N LYS A 39 13.66 -19.84 -12.61
CA LYS A 39 13.86 -18.86 -11.54
C LYS A 39 13.15 -17.52 -11.77
N TYR A 40 12.55 -17.26 -12.92
CA TYR A 40 11.99 -15.94 -13.18
C TYR A 40 10.85 -16.02 -14.15
N ASP A 41 9.79 -15.25 -13.84
CA ASP A 41 8.73 -14.94 -14.76
C ASP A 41 8.93 -13.53 -15.32
N TYR A 42 8.82 -13.39 -16.63
CA TYR A 42 9.02 -12.17 -17.37
C TYR A 42 7.67 -11.60 -17.81
N PHE A 43 7.47 -10.31 -17.57
CA PHE A 43 6.23 -9.60 -17.82
C PHE A 43 6.46 -8.35 -18.67
N GLU A 44 5.46 -8.02 -19.47
CA GLU A 44 5.30 -6.70 -20.08
C GLU A 44 4.06 -6.06 -19.48
N SER A 45 4.21 -4.85 -18.96
CA SER A 45 3.10 -4.01 -18.53
C SER A 45 2.96 -2.79 -19.41
N SER A 46 1.73 -2.41 -19.70
CA SER A 46 1.40 -1.23 -20.49
C SER A 46 0.22 -0.47 -19.91
N TRP A 47 0.23 0.85 -20.06
CA TRP A 47 -0.86 1.74 -19.65
C TRP A 47 -0.89 2.99 -20.55
N ASP A 48 -2.05 3.60 -20.70
CA ASP A 48 -2.18 4.91 -21.34
C ASP A 48 -2.61 5.93 -20.28
N ASP A 49 -1.82 7.00 -20.10
CA ASP A 49 -2.15 8.09 -19.17
C ASP A 49 -3.50 8.77 -19.46
N LYS A 50 -4.06 8.57 -20.67
CA LYS A 50 -5.39 9.06 -21.04
C LYS A 50 -6.52 8.18 -20.54
N GLU A 51 -6.25 6.92 -20.23
CA GLU A 51 -7.22 5.96 -19.70
C GLU A 51 -7.11 5.93 -18.17
N ILE A 52 -7.77 6.89 -17.51
CA ILE A 52 -7.94 6.83 -16.06
C ILE A 52 -8.89 5.66 -15.77
N PRO A 53 -8.47 4.61 -15.03
CA PRO A 53 -9.31 3.46 -14.79
C PRO A 53 -10.55 3.86 -13.98
N LEU A 54 -11.74 3.66 -14.55
CA LEU A 54 -13.08 3.93 -13.96
C LEU A 54 -13.29 3.30 -12.56
N LEU A 55 -12.47 2.34 -12.16
CA LEU A 55 -12.51 1.72 -10.82
C LEU A 55 -12.03 2.66 -9.71
N SER A 56 -11.35 3.78 -10.00
CA SER A 56 -11.00 4.79 -9.01
C SER A 56 -12.18 5.69 -8.60
N VAL A 57 -13.36 5.54 -9.23
CA VAL A 57 -14.53 6.40 -9.00
C VAL A 57 -15.52 5.81 -7.99
N GLN A 58 -15.38 4.54 -7.60
CA GLN A 58 -16.33 3.89 -6.68
C GLN A 58 -15.68 3.38 -5.39
N LYS A 59 -15.33 4.29 -4.49
CA LYS A 59 -15.60 4.12 -3.04
C LYS A 59 -15.23 5.38 -2.23
N GLY A 60 -16.26 6.03 -1.70
CA GLY A 60 -16.15 6.85 -0.49
C GLY A 60 -16.25 8.36 -0.73
N ASN A 61 -17.40 8.92 -0.37
CA ASN A 61 -17.66 10.32 -0.03
C ASN A 61 -16.51 11.32 -0.36
N CYS A 62 -16.64 12.02 -1.48
CA CYS A 62 -15.72 13.05 -1.99
C CYS A 62 -15.43 14.21 -1.01
N ARG A 63 -16.19 14.34 0.07
CA ARG A 63 -15.96 15.34 1.12
C ARG A 63 -14.73 15.06 2.02
N ASN A 64 -14.17 13.86 1.99
CA ASN A 64 -12.96 13.50 2.76
C ASN A 64 -11.76 13.06 1.89
N ALA A 65 -11.88 13.08 0.57
CA ALA A 65 -10.86 12.60 -0.37
C ALA A 65 -9.58 13.47 -0.43
N GLY A 66 -9.57 14.61 0.27
CA GLY A 66 -8.42 15.52 0.36
C GLY A 66 -7.84 15.72 1.76
N ALA A 67 -8.39 15.06 2.79
CA ALA A 67 -7.85 15.20 4.15
C ALA A 67 -6.54 14.41 4.25
N LYS A 68 -5.41 15.08 4.03
CA LYS A 68 -4.08 14.52 4.30
C LYS A 68 -4.09 13.93 5.70
N LEU A 69 -3.71 12.65 5.81
CA LEU A 69 -3.57 12.00 7.11
C LEU A 69 -2.66 12.87 7.99
N LYS A 70 -3.09 13.17 9.22
CA LYS A 70 -2.26 13.93 10.16
C LYS A 70 -0.87 13.27 10.24
N GLN A 71 0.18 14.03 9.98
CA GLN A 71 1.55 13.52 10.13
C GLN A 71 1.77 13.14 11.60
N LEU A 72 2.16 11.89 11.86
CA LEU A 72 2.50 11.47 13.21
C LEU A 72 3.79 12.15 13.63
N ARG A 73 3.88 12.52 14.90
CA ARG A 73 5.08 13.11 15.47
C ARG A 73 5.49 12.39 16.73
N TYR A 74 6.78 12.19 16.92
CA TYR A 74 7.39 11.70 18.15
C TYR A 74 8.50 12.66 18.53
N ASN A 75 8.45 13.22 19.74
CA ASN A 75 9.39 14.25 20.21
C ASN A 75 9.59 15.39 19.20
N GLY A 76 8.50 15.88 18.61
CA GLY A 76 8.49 16.96 17.63
C GLY A 76 8.89 16.56 16.20
N LYS A 77 9.51 15.39 15.99
CA LYS A 77 9.93 14.89 14.68
C LYS A 77 8.84 14.09 13.99
N ALA A 78 8.71 14.24 12.67
CA ALA A 78 7.79 13.44 11.87
C ALA A 78 8.20 11.97 11.89
N VAL A 79 7.21 11.07 12.01
CA VAL A 79 7.43 9.62 11.97
C VAL A 79 6.55 8.96 10.93
N PRO A 80 7.02 7.86 10.30
CA PRO A 80 6.25 7.17 9.28
C PRO A 80 4.98 6.54 9.85
N CYS A 81 3.96 6.40 9.01
CA CYS A 81 2.69 5.76 9.40
C CYS A 81 2.84 4.31 9.89
N GLY A 82 3.90 3.61 9.47
CA GLY A 82 4.27 2.27 9.96
C GLY A 82 4.67 2.22 11.44
N SER A 83 4.99 3.36 12.06
CA SER A 83 5.39 3.43 13.47
C SER A 83 4.29 2.95 14.42
N VAL A 84 3.03 3.14 14.05
CA VAL A 84 1.87 2.63 14.80
C VAL A 84 1.86 1.10 14.81
N TYR A 85 2.17 0.47 13.68
CA TYR A 85 2.24 -0.97 13.58
C TYR A 85 3.37 -1.52 14.45
N LEU A 86 4.58 -0.97 14.34
CA LEU A 86 5.73 -1.41 15.17
C LEU A 86 5.46 -1.26 16.67
N ALA A 87 4.85 -0.15 17.08
CA ALA A 87 4.46 0.07 18.46
C ALA A 87 3.43 -0.97 18.96
N LYS A 88 2.54 -1.41 18.06
CA LYS A 88 1.50 -2.40 18.37
C LYS A 88 2.04 -3.84 18.37
N SER A 89 2.79 -4.24 17.35
CA SER A 89 3.23 -5.62 17.14
C SER A 89 4.50 -5.96 17.93
N GLN A 90 5.48 -5.07 17.94
CA GLN A 90 6.78 -5.33 18.57
C GLN A 90 6.82 -4.87 20.03
N LYS A 91 6.30 -3.66 20.30
CA LYS A 91 6.28 -3.09 21.66
C LYS A 91 5.04 -3.46 22.47
N LYS A 92 4.08 -4.16 21.84
CA LYS A 92 2.82 -4.63 22.46
C LYS A 92 2.05 -3.52 23.20
N LEU A 93 2.16 -2.28 22.72
CA LEU A 93 1.50 -1.14 23.36
C LEU A 93 -0.02 -1.17 23.10
N SER A 94 -0.79 -0.67 24.07
CA SER A 94 -2.23 -0.43 23.89
C SER A 94 -2.45 0.73 22.92
N ASN A 95 -3.64 0.83 22.31
CA ASN A 95 -3.90 1.92 21.37
C ASN A 95 -3.89 3.28 22.09
N ALA A 96 -4.27 3.32 23.38
CA ALA A 96 -4.16 4.49 24.23
C ALA A 96 -2.69 4.93 24.41
N GLN A 97 -1.79 4.00 24.74
CA GLN A 97 -0.36 4.29 24.88
C GLN A 97 0.28 4.77 23.57
N ILE A 98 -0.13 4.20 22.44
CA ILE A 98 0.34 4.62 21.12
C ILE A 98 -0.19 6.02 20.78
N GLY A 99 -1.43 6.32 21.15
CA GLY A 99 -2.03 7.63 20.98
C GLY A 99 -1.28 8.71 21.74
N GLU A 100 -0.97 8.44 23.01
CA GLU A 100 -0.14 9.32 23.85
C GLU A 100 1.26 9.53 23.24
N LEU A 101 1.91 8.45 22.82
CA LEU A 101 3.24 8.47 22.21
C LEU A 101 3.32 9.41 20.99
N PHE A 102 2.26 9.44 20.18
CA PHE A 102 2.24 10.21 18.94
C PHE A 102 1.39 11.49 19.00
N GLY A 103 0.83 11.83 20.15
CA GLY A 103 -0.05 12.99 20.33
C GLY A 103 -1.32 12.93 19.47
N VAL A 104 -1.93 11.74 19.34
CA VAL A 104 -3.16 11.52 18.55
C VAL A 104 -4.19 10.71 19.33
N SER A 105 -5.46 10.80 18.95
CA SER A 105 -6.53 10.03 19.61
C SER A 105 -6.38 8.52 19.39
N GLU A 106 -6.85 7.74 20.36
CA GLU A 106 -6.93 6.28 20.24
C GLU A 106 -7.74 5.84 19.01
N SER A 107 -8.84 6.55 18.69
CA SER A 107 -9.63 6.32 17.49
C SER A 107 -8.85 6.49 16.19
N THR A 108 -7.87 7.41 16.17
CA THR A 108 -6.95 7.60 15.03
C THR A 108 -6.02 6.40 14.90
N ILE A 109 -5.54 5.85 16.02
CA ILE A 109 -4.71 4.65 16.05
C ILE A 109 -5.48 3.43 15.54
N SER A 110 -6.67 3.18 16.07
CA SER A 110 -7.53 2.06 15.64
C SER A 110 -7.84 2.11 14.14
N ARG A 111 -8.15 3.29 13.60
CA ARG A 111 -8.39 3.47 12.16
C ARG A 111 -7.15 3.17 11.32
N ARG A 112 -5.96 3.57 11.77
CA ARG A 112 -4.70 3.29 11.08
C ARG A 112 -4.36 1.81 11.11
N ILE A 113 -4.55 1.13 12.23
CA ILE A 113 -4.34 -0.31 12.34
C ILE A 113 -5.30 -1.05 11.39
N LYS A 114 -6.58 -0.69 11.39
CA LYS A 114 -7.58 -1.27 10.50
C LYS A 114 -7.20 -1.08 9.03
N ARG A 115 -6.80 0.13 8.64
CA ARG A 115 -6.34 0.44 7.28
C ARG A 115 -5.07 -0.34 6.90
N HIS A 116 -4.11 -0.47 7.82
CA HIS A 116 -2.91 -1.31 7.64
C HIS A 116 -3.27 -2.77 7.33
N LEU A 117 -4.32 -3.31 7.96
CA LEU A 117 -4.78 -4.68 7.74
C LEU A 117 -5.59 -4.85 6.45
N GLU A 118 -6.45 -3.88 6.12
CA GLU A 118 -7.36 -3.95 4.96
C GLU A 118 -6.64 -3.66 3.63
N ASP A 119 -5.73 -2.70 3.59
CA ASP A 119 -5.13 -2.26 2.33
C ASP A 119 -4.00 -3.20 1.87
N GLY A 120 -3.39 -3.98 2.77
CA GLY A 120 -2.26 -4.86 2.43
C GLY A 120 -1.06 -4.16 1.78
N ASP A 121 -1.04 -2.82 1.79
CA ASP A 121 -0.05 -1.93 1.14
C ASP A 121 0.96 -1.33 2.11
N PHE A 122 0.87 -1.70 3.38
CA PHE A 122 1.86 -1.35 4.41
C PHE A 122 2.22 -2.59 5.22
N HIS A 123 2.84 -3.55 4.54
CA HIS A 123 3.40 -4.77 5.11
C HIS A 123 4.65 -4.55 5.97
N GLU A 124 4.85 -5.46 6.92
CA GLU A 124 5.91 -5.60 7.95
C GLU A 124 7.36 -5.58 7.40
N LYS A 125 7.54 -5.63 6.08
CA LYS A 125 8.83 -5.48 5.37
C LYS A 125 8.90 -4.29 4.41
N SER A 126 7.95 -3.35 4.46
CA SER A 126 7.95 -2.19 3.56
C SER A 126 9.15 -1.29 3.82
N LYS A 127 10.08 -1.24 2.86
CA LYS A 127 11.18 -0.26 2.82
C LYS A 127 10.76 1.07 2.20
N VAL A 128 9.52 1.17 1.71
CA VAL A 128 9.03 2.37 1.03
C VAL A 128 8.10 3.11 1.98
N ILE A 129 8.63 4.21 2.50
CA ILE A 129 7.93 5.26 3.20
C ILE A 129 7.79 6.39 2.17
N PHE A 130 6.56 6.69 1.75
CA PHE A 130 6.23 7.99 1.19
C PHE A 130 5.59 8.85 2.29
#